data_AF-A0A5Q0EKH8-F1
#
_entry.id   AF-A0A5Q0EKH8-F1
#
_cell.length_a   1.000
_cell.length_b   1.000
_cell.length_c   1.000
_cell.angle_alpha   90.00
_cell.angle_beta   90.00
_cell.angle_gamma   90.00
#
_symmetry.space_group_name_H-M   'P 1'
#
loop_
_entity.id
_entity.type
_entity.pdbx_description
1 polymer ?
#
loop_
_entity_poly.entity_id
_entity_poly.type
_entity_poly.pdbx_seq_one_letter_code
_entity_poly.pdbx_strand_id
1 'polypeptide(L)'
;MTAKKMFKQLGLLFDMRKRELCKRRSEVKKLLKQLRKKERDLIDKLKEEKNDKKKEKWKKHIRVIHAQRLKGIKNLKKMDCG
;
A
#
# COMPACT_ATOMS: atom_id res chain seq x y z
N MET A 1 34.88 -4.25 24.35
CA MET A 1 33.70 -3.36 24.25
C MET A 1 32.93 -3.45 25.56
N THR A 2 32.56 -2.33 26.18
CA THR A 2 31.75 -2.35 27.41
C THR A 2 30.27 -2.59 27.09
N ALA A 3 29.55 -3.29 27.97
CA ALA A 3 28.13 -3.62 27.77
C ALA A 3 27.27 -2.39 27.41
N LYS A 4 27.54 -1.22 28.01
CA LYS A 4 26.89 0.06 27.69
C LYS A 4 27.01 0.46 26.21
N LYS A 5 28.17 0.22 25.58
CA LYS A 5 28.40 0.54 24.15
C LYS A 5 27.61 -0.41 23.24
N MET A 6 27.48 -1.68 23.62
CA MET A 6 26.70 -2.67 22.88
C MET A 6 25.18 -2.38 22.95
N PHE A 7 24.65 -2.03 24.12
CA PHE A 7 23.25 -1.60 24.25
C PHE A 7 22.94 -0.36 23.43
N LYS A 8 23.85 0.63 23.40
CA LYS A 8 23.69 1.83 22.56
C LYS A 8 23.67 1.48 21.06
N GLN A 9 24.52 0.56 20.61
CA GLN A 9 24.52 0.09 19.22
C GLN A 9 23.24 -0.67 18.85
N LEU A 10 22.74 -1.51 19.76
CA LEU A 10 21.45 -2.20 19.58
C LEU A 10 20.29 -1.20 19.48
N GLY A 11 20.25 -0.17 20.33
CA GLY A 11 19.25 0.91 20.24
C GLY A 11 19.23 1.58 18.88
N LEU A 12 20.41 1.95 18.35
CA LEU A 12 20.54 2.56 17.01
C LEU A 12 20.07 1.62 15.89
N LEU A 13 20.34 0.32 16.00
CA LEU A 13 19.88 -0.69 15.04
C LEU A 13 18.36 -0.84 15.06
N PHE A 14 17.73 -0.86 16.24
CA PHE A 14 16.29 -0.91 16.38
C PHE A 14 15.61 0.35 15.83
N ASP A 15 16.20 1.53 16.07
CA ASP A 15 15.72 2.79 15.51
C ASP A 15 15.80 2.83 13.98
N MET A 16 16.90 2.34 13.41
CA MET A 16 17.03 2.24 11.95
C MET A 16 15.96 1.33 11.34
N ARG A 17 15.74 0.14 11.93
CA ARG A 17 14.66 -0.77 11.49
C ARG A 17 13.29 -0.12 11.59
N LYS A 18 13.01 0.61 12.66
CA LYS A 18 11.75 1.35 12.83
C LYS A 18 11.58 2.41 11.75
N ARG A 19 12.62 3.21 11.47
CA ARG A 19 12.60 4.22 10.40
C ARG A 19 12.37 3.62 9.02
N GLU A 20 13.02 2.51 8.70
CA GLU A 20 12.79 1.79 7.45
C GLU A 20 11.35 1.28 7.33
N LEU A 21 10.80 0.74 8.41
CA LEU A 21 9.42 0.29 8.44
C LEU A 21 8.42 1.45 8.24
N CYS A 22 8.66 2.61 8.87
CA CYS A 22 7.90 3.84 8.64
C CYS A 22 7.96 4.27 7.16
N LYS A 23 9.15 4.25 6.54
CA LYS A 23 9.33 4.61 5.13
C LYS A 23 8.52 3.69 4.22
N ARG A 24 8.66 2.38 4.39
CA ARG A 24 7.89 1.37 3.64
C ARG A 24 6.38 1.56 3.84
N ARG A 25 5.93 1.83 5.08
CA ARG A 25 4.52 2.14 5.36
C ARG A 25 4.03 3.36 4.57
N SER A 26 4.85 4.41 4.49
CA SER A 26 4.53 5.62 3.71
C SER A 26 4.43 5.33 2.21
N GLU A 27 5.36 4.53 1.66
CA GLU A 27 5.34 4.11 0.25
C GLU A 27 4.10 3.29 -0.08
N VAL A 28 3.73 2.33 0.78
CA VAL A 28 2.50 1.55 0.62
C VAL A 28 1.27 2.45 0.66
N LYS A 29 1.22 3.47 1.55
CA LYS A 29 0.13 4.48 1.53
C LYS A 29 0.05 5.22 0.19
N LYS A 30 1.19 5.62 -0.38
CA LYS A 30 1.23 6.29 -1.69
C LYS A 30 0.69 5.37 -2.80
N LEU A 31 1.12 4.11 -2.84
CA LEU A 31 0.63 3.11 -3.80
C LEU A 31 -0.88 2.88 -3.65
N LEU A 32 -1.39 2.75 -2.41
CA LEU A 32 -2.83 2.62 -2.15
C LEU A 32 -3.63 3.82 -2.62
N LYS A 33 -3.09 5.04 -2.48
CA LYS A 33 -3.72 6.27 -3.00
C LYS A 33 -3.78 6.25 -4.53
N GLN A 34 -2.72 5.80 -5.20
CA GLN A 34 -2.68 5.63 -6.65
C GLN A 34 -3.68 4.57 -7.12
N LEU A 35 -3.77 3.42 -6.45
CA LEU A 35 -4.76 2.38 -6.74
C LEU A 35 -6.19 2.90 -6.58
N ARG A 36 -6.47 3.67 -5.52
CA ARG A 36 -7.78 4.31 -5.32
C ARG A 36 -8.12 5.31 -6.42
N LYS A 37 -7.13 6.01 -6.97
CA LYS A 37 -7.34 6.92 -8.11
C LYS A 37 -7.65 6.12 -9.38
N LYS A 38 -6.81 5.13 -9.71
CA LYS A 38 -7.03 4.23 -10.86
C LYS A 38 -8.40 3.55 -10.80
N GLU A 39 -8.81 3.06 -9.64
CA GLU A 39 -10.14 2.44 -9.47
C GLU A 39 -11.28 3.42 -9.81
N ARG A 40 -11.18 4.68 -9.37
CA ARG A 40 -12.17 5.71 -9.71
C ARG A 40 -12.17 6.02 -11.20
N ASP A 41 -10.99 6.24 -11.79
CA ASP A 41 -10.86 6.52 -13.22
C ASP A 41 -11.46 5.39 -14.07
N LEU A 42 -11.33 4.12 -13.63
CA LEU A 42 -11.94 2.97 -14.32
C LEU A 42 -13.45 2.91 -14.13
N ILE A 43 -13.96 3.27 -12.96
CA ILE A 43 -15.41 3.36 -12.69
C ILE A 43 -16.03 4.44 -13.57
N ASP A 44 -15.37 5.59 -13.72
CA ASP A 44 -15.88 6.67 -14.56
C ASP A 44 -15.84 6.29 -16.04
N LYS A 45 -14.75 5.65 -16.51
CA LYS A 45 -14.70 5.04 -17.86
C LYS A 45 -15.81 4.00 -18.08
N LEU A 46 -16.13 3.20 -17.06
CA LEU A 46 -17.19 2.20 -17.14
C LEU A 46 -18.58 2.83 -17.31
N LYS A 47 -18.82 4.01 -16.71
CA LYS A 47 -20.10 4.74 -16.85
C LYS A 47 -20.28 5.30 -18.26
N GLU A 48 -19.20 5.76 -18.88
CA GLU A 48 -19.22 6.37 -20.23
C GLU A 48 -19.17 5.33 -21.35
N GLU A 49 -18.64 4.13 -21.07
CA GLU A 49 -18.50 3.06 -22.07
C GLU A 49 -19.87 2.57 -22.54
N LYS A 50 -20.09 2.55 -23.86
CA LYS A 50 -21.34 2.02 -24.46
C LYS A 50 -21.21 0.56 -24.90
N ASN A 51 -19.98 0.06 -25.07
CA ASN A 51 -19.73 -1.31 -25.53
C ASN A 51 -19.70 -2.31 -24.37
N ASP A 52 -20.61 -3.29 -24.38
CA ASP A 52 -20.76 -4.27 -23.30
C ASP A 52 -19.55 -5.19 -23.12
N LYS A 53 -18.85 -5.57 -24.20
CA LYS A 53 -17.61 -6.36 -24.09
C LYS A 53 -16.51 -5.57 -23.37
N LYS A 54 -16.43 -4.27 -23.63
CA LYS A 54 -15.47 -3.39 -22.93
C LYS A 54 -15.91 -3.17 -21.49
N LYS A 55 -17.21 -2.95 -21.22
CA LYS A 55 -17.74 -2.85 -19.85
C LYS A 55 -17.35 -4.05 -18.99
N GLU A 56 -17.50 -5.27 -19.50
CA GLU A 56 -17.09 -6.46 -18.75
C GLU A 56 -15.59 -6.52 -18.47
N LYS A 57 -14.74 -6.10 -19.43
CA LYS A 57 -13.30 -5.97 -19.18
C LYS A 57 -13.00 -4.93 -18.09
N TRP A 58 -13.63 -3.77 -18.14
CA TRP A 58 -13.46 -2.71 -17.14
C TRP A 58 -13.92 -3.19 -15.74
N LYS A 59 -15.08 -3.85 -15.64
CA LYS A 59 -15.56 -4.45 -14.38
C LYS A 59 -14.57 -5.45 -13.80
N LYS A 60 -14.01 -6.35 -14.62
CA LYS A 60 -12.98 -7.30 -14.18
C LYS A 60 -11.74 -6.57 -13.63
N HIS A 61 -11.24 -5.55 -14.34
CA HIS A 61 -10.11 -4.76 -13.86
C HIS A 61 -10.39 -4.01 -12.56
N ILE A 62 -11.58 -3.42 -12.42
CA ILE A 62 -12.02 -2.74 -11.19
C ILE A 62 -11.99 -3.73 -10.02
N ARG A 63 -12.53 -4.95 -10.19
CA ARG A 63 -12.52 -5.99 -9.14
C ARG A 63 -11.10 -6.37 -8.73
N VAL A 64 -10.19 -6.55 -9.68
CA VAL A 64 -8.79 -6.88 -9.40
C VAL A 64 -8.11 -5.76 -8.60
N ILE A 65 -8.24 -4.51 -9.04
CA ILE A 65 -7.65 -3.35 -8.37
C ILE A 65 -8.24 -3.16 -6.97
N HIS A 66 -9.56 -3.33 -6.83
CA HIS A 66 -10.24 -3.27 -5.54
C HIS A 66 -9.70 -4.33 -4.58
N ALA A 67 -9.57 -5.57 -5.03
CA ALA A 67 -9.03 -6.67 -4.23
C ALA A 67 -7.57 -6.44 -3.83
N GLN A 68 -6.73 -5.94 -4.74
CA GLN A 68 -5.35 -5.56 -4.46
C GLN A 68 -5.28 -4.44 -3.41
N ARG A 69 -6.14 -3.42 -3.54
CA ARG A 69 -6.23 -2.30 -2.59
C ARG A 69 -6.61 -2.79 -1.20
N LEU A 70 -7.60 -3.67 -1.08
CA LEU A 70 -8.02 -4.26 0.20
C LEU A 70 -6.90 -5.09 0.84
N LYS A 71 -6.19 -5.92 0.05
CA LYS A 71 -5.01 -6.66 0.53
C LYS A 71 -3.93 -5.71 1.04
N GLY A 72 -3.62 -4.65 0.30
CA GLY A 72 -2.65 -3.65 0.72
C GLY A 72 -3.06 -2.90 1.99
N ILE A 73 -4.35 -2.57 2.16
CA ILE A 73 -4.88 -1.96 3.40
C ILE A 73 -4.71 -2.91 4.58
N LYS A 74 -5.03 -4.21 4.41
CA LYS A 74 -4.82 -5.22 5.47
C LYS A 74 -3.35 -5.31 5.86
N ASN A 75 -2.44 -5.29 4.89
CA ASN A 75 -1.00 -5.30 5.17
C ASN A 75 -0.55 -4.01 5.87
N LEU A 76 -1.05 -2.85 5.45
CA LEU A 76 -0.73 -1.57 6.07
C LEU A 76 -1.13 -1.53 7.56
N LYS A 77 -2.25 -2.15 7.93
CA LYS A 77 -2.69 -2.26 9.33
C LYS A 77 -1.77 -3.13 10.18
N LYS A 78 -1.09 -4.11 9.57
CA LYS A 78 -0.09 -4.95 10.22
C LYS A 78 1.29 -4.29 10.34
N MET A 79 1.53 -3.23 9.57
CA MET A 79 2.75 -2.43 9.67
C MET A 79 2.61 -1.47 10.83
N ASP A 80 2.96 -1.93 12.03
CA ASP A 80 3.14 -1.07 13.18
C ASP A 80 4.45 -0.32 13.05
N CYS A 81 4.39 1.00 13.10
CA CYS A 81 5.58 1.84 13.00
C CYS A 81 5.81 2.68 14.26
N GLY A 82 5.24 2.25 15.39
CA GLY A 82 5.19 3.00 16.64
C GLY A 82 4.05 4.00 16.64
#